data_AF-A0A4S9BML0-F1
#
_entry.id   AF-A0A4S9BML0-F1
#
_cell.length_a   1.000
_cell.length_b   1.000
_cell.length_c   1.000
_cell.angle_alpha   90.00
_cell.angle_beta   90.00
_cell.angle_gamma   90.00
#
_symmetry.space_group_name_H-M   'P 1'
#
loop_
_entity.id
_entity.type
_entity.pdbx_description
1 polymer ?
#
loop_
_entity_poly.entity_id
_entity_poly.type
_entity_poly.pdbx_seq_one_letter_code
_entity_poly.pdbx_strand_id
1 'polypeptide(L)'
;MDALMIHTLIQSRYPIFDASGKLPFSIIFGLCRNSSDDIDPRALVVDISGSVLDVPYALANKLLKSHGTNTLRSDKQRLKDADISTSPSRKRLFTLPSPVGRTKHYKECFTILEDRIDVDSELASLLQPGKEYSIKLASRDLGIKWWTYVDEPQLPLSEKQISQSSESAKLLNSKPSAGHAAFTVVGSLPWPPEVRTHMRIIPATETAVGLLEISMTNTGPLPLSIQVQGRQRFLEPQGLFGPENPQRTPSHRPLETETPFLYFGFLVTNTATDEIVLGNGKRRTGCIGLTSGRVDPRPRMQDLITLEPAQPLIRHVDLGGIVVGLEDGTFFIVISTS
;
A
#
# COMPACT_ATOMS: atom_id res chain seq x y z
N MET A 1 21.79 9.75 -31.38
CA MET A 1 21.55 8.53 -30.57
C MET A 1 20.07 8.45 -30.36
N ASP A 2 19.46 7.38 -30.84
CA ASP A 2 18.02 7.16 -30.64
C ASP A 2 17.77 6.85 -29.17
N ALA A 3 16.72 7.46 -28.62
CA ALA A 3 16.34 7.31 -27.22
C ALA A 3 14.83 7.12 -27.14
N LEU A 4 14.42 6.15 -26.34
CA LEU A 4 13.02 5.93 -26.01
C LEU A 4 12.74 6.58 -24.65
N MET A 5 11.77 7.49 -24.63
CA MET A 5 11.41 8.23 -23.42
C MET A 5 10.41 7.45 -22.58
N ILE A 6 10.76 7.25 -21.32
CA ILE A 6 9.92 6.62 -20.30
C ILE A 6 9.55 7.68 -19.26
N HIS A 7 8.28 7.81 -18.92
CA HIS A 7 7.86 8.54 -17.72
C HIS A 7 8.14 7.67 -16.50
N THR A 8 9.09 8.11 -15.68
CA THR A 8 9.46 7.44 -14.43
C THR A 8 9.01 8.26 -13.22
N LEU A 9 8.47 7.58 -12.20
CA LEU A 9 8.21 8.14 -10.86
C LEU A 9 8.83 7.24 -9.78
N ILE A 10 9.32 7.84 -8.70
CA ILE A 10 9.92 7.18 -7.53
C ILE A 10 9.22 7.69 -6.28
N GLN A 11 8.74 6.77 -5.45
CA GLN A 11 8.10 7.04 -4.15
C GLN A 11 8.54 5.98 -3.14
N SER A 12 8.46 6.28 -1.84
CA SER A 12 8.48 5.25 -0.78
C SER A 12 7.04 4.80 -0.48
N ARG A 13 6.84 3.50 -0.23
CA ARG A 13 5.53 2.95 0.16
C ARG A 13 5.05 3.52 1.48
N TYR A 14 5.97 3.81 2.40
CA TYR A 14 5.67 4.48 3.65
C TYR A 14 6.67 5.62 3.86
N PRO A 15 6.30 6.67 4.61
CA PRO A 15 7.26 7.68 5.03
C PRO A 15 8.21 7.19 6.14
N ILE A 16 8.07 5.93 6.58
CA ILE A 16 8.82 5.33 7.69
C ILE A 16 9.33 3.95 7.28
N PHE A 17 10.60 3.66 7.53
CA PHE A 17 11.18 2.32 7.51
C PHE A 17 11.31 1.81 8.95
N ASP A 18 10.65 0.69 9.25
CA ASP A 18 10.69 0.05 10.58
C ASP A 18 11.79 -1.02 10.60
N ALA A 19 12.91 -0.71 11.27
CA ALA A 19 14.05 -1.63 11.35
C ALA A 19 13.74 -2.93 12.11
N SER A 20 12.61 -3.01 12.83
CA SER A 20 12.14 -4.27 13.45
C SER A 20 11.49 -5.24 12.46
N GLY A 21 11.16 -4.78 11.25
CA GLY A 21 10.62 -5.60 10.16
C GLY A 21 9.13 -5.85 10.21
N LYS A 22 8.43 -5.30 11.19
CA LYS A 22 6.98 -5.47 11.33
C LYS A 22 6.18 -4.65 10.30
N LEU A 23 6.67 -3.46 9.90
CA LEU A 23 6.08 -2.70 8.78
C LEU A 23 6.83 -3.06 7.50
N PRO A 24 6.19 -3.71 6.51
CA PRO A 24 6.83 -3.95 5.23
C PRO A 24 7.15 -2.62 4.55
N PHE A 25 8.34 -2.52 3.97
CA PHE A 25 8.79 -1.31 3.29
C PHE A 25 9.25 -1.61 1.87
N SER A 26 8.86 -0.74 0.94
CA SER A 26 9.31 -0.81 -0.44
C SER A 26 9.54 0.58 -1.02
N ILE A 27 10.43 0.63 -2.00
CA ILE A 27 10.54 1.76 -2.93
C ILE A 27 9.71 1.40 -4.15
N ILE A 28 8.83 2.32 -4.53
CA ILE A 28 7.90 2.16 -5.63
C ILE A 28 8.43 2.93 -6.83
N PHE A 29 8.51 2.24 -7.96
CA PHE A 29 8.78 2.82 -9.26
C PHE A 29 7.53 2.74 -10.13
N GLY A 30 7.14 3.88 -10.68
CA GLY A 30 6.14 3.94 -11.73
C GLY A 30 6.83 4.12 -13.06
N LEU A 31 6.51 3.27 -14.04
CA LEU A 31 7.02 3.38 -15.40
C LEU A 31 5.87 3.45 -16.41
N CYS A 32 5.96 4.39 -17.34
CA CYS A 32 4.97 4.56 -18.40
C CYS A 32 5.66 5.01 -19.69
N ARG A 33 5.50 4.27 -20.79
CA ARG A 33 6.03 4.66 -22.10
C ARG A 33 5.41 5.99 -22.55
N ASN A 34 6.24 6.92 -23.02
CA ASN A 34 5.79 8.23 -23.48
C ASN A 34 5.16 8.12 -24.88
N SER A 35 3.86 8.39 -24.98
CA SER A 35 3.10 8.23 -26.23
C SER A 35 3.48 9.20 -27.34
N SER A 36 4.16 10.32 -27.05
CA SER A 36 4.58 11.25 -28.10
C SER A 36 5.76 10.73 -28.93
N ASP A 37 6.59 9.89 -28.32
CA ASP A 37 7.90 9.50 -28.87
C ASP A 37 7.92 8.02 -29.28
N ASP A 38 6.84 7.29 -28.96
CA ASP A 38 6.74 5.85 -29.08
C ASP A 38 5.40 5.46 -29.71
N ILE A 39 5.50 4.94 -30.94
CA ILE A 39 4.36 4.50 -31.75
C ILE A 39 4.32 2.97 -31.91
N ASP A 40 5.16 2.22 -31.19
CA ASP A 40 5.21 0.77 -31.36
C ASP A 40 4.01 0.11 -30.64
N PRO A 41 3.16 -0.64 -31.37
CA PRO A 41 1.96 -1.27 -30.80
C PRO A 41 2.27 -2.44 -29.86
N ARG A 42 3.50 -2.97 -29.90
CA ARG A 42 3.92 -4.13 -29.10
C ARG A 42 4.25 -3.71 -27.68
N ALA A 43 4.22 -4.64 -26.74
CA ALA A 43 4.66 -4.38 -25.38
C ALA A 43 6.19 -4.28 -25.32
N LEU A 44 6.72 -3.49 -24.39
CA LEU A 44 8.17 -3.36 -24.16
C LEU A 44 8.55 -4.26 -23.00
N VAL A 45 9.51 -5.17 -23.19
CA VAL A 45 10.10 -5.94 -22.09
C VAL A 45 11.49 -5.39 -21.80
N VAL A 46 11.75 -5.10 -20.54
CA VAL A 46 13.03 -4.60 -20.05
C VAL A 46 13.62 -5.57 -19.04
N ASP A 47 14.94 -5.75 -19.12
CA ASP A 47 15.71 -6.38 -18.05
C ASP A 47 16.09 -5.32 -17.02
N ILE A 48 15.59 -5.47 -15.80
CA ILE A 48 15.82 -4.49 -14.73
C ILE A 48 17.16 -4.71 -14.01
N SER A 49 17.84 -5.84 -14.23
CA SER A 49 19.14 -6.12 -13.63
C SER A 49 20.17 -5.07 -13.98
N GLY A 50 20.85 -4.56 -12.96
CA GLY A 50 21.89 -3.56 -13.16
C GLY A 50 21.38 -2.18 -13.66
N SER A 51 20.11 -1.86 -13.42
CA SER A 51 19.48 -0.58 -13.80
C SER A 51 19.08 0.26 -12.59
N VAL A 52 18.47 1.43 -12.80
CA VAL A 52 17.90 2.25 -11.69
C VAL A 52 16.78 1.56 -10.90
N LEU A 53 16.20 0.50 -11.46
CA LEU A 53 15.08 -0.25 -10.89
C LEU A 53 15.56 -1.37 -9.95
N ASP A 54 16.85 -1.68 -9.96
CA ASP A 54 17.54 -2.51 -8.98
C ASP A 54 18.20 -1.59 -7.95
N VAL A 55 17.50 -1.30 -6.84
CA VAL A 55 17.91 -0.23 -5.92
C VAL A 55 19.29 -0.45 -5.30
N PRO A 56 19.63 -1.65 -4.75
CA PRO A 56 20.98 -1.89 -4.23
C PRO A 56 22.07 -1.62 -5.27
N TYR A 57 21.93 -2.19 -6.47
CA TYR A 57 22.87 -1.96 -7.57
C TYR A 57 22.95 -0.48 -7.95
N ALA A 58 21.80 0.17 -8.10
CA ALA A 58 21.71 1.54 -8.56
C ALA A 58 22.35 2.53 -7.59
N LEU A 59 22.22 2.30 -6.29
CA LEU A 59 22.91 3.08 -5.26
C LEU A 59 24.43 2.86 -5.31
N ALA A 60 24.87 1.60 -5.44
CA ALA A 60 26.29 1.27 -5.53
C ALA A 60 26.97 1.87 -6.77
N ASN A 61 26.27 1.89 -7.90
CA ASN A 61 26.76 2.36 -9.20
C ASN A 61 26.36 3.81 -9.52
N LYS A 62 25.81 4.55 -8.55
CA LYS A 62 25.43 5.97 -8.65
C LYS A 62 24.38 6.26 -9.74
N LEU A 63 23.56 5.28 -10.11
CA LEU A 63 22.35 5.47 -10.91
C LEU A 63 21.22 6.08 -10.07
N LEU A 64 21.19 5.77 -8.77
CA LEU A 64 20.42 6.46 -7.74
C LEU A 64 21.35 7.25 -6.82
N LYS A 65 20.83 8.36 -6.29
CA LYS A 65 21.47 9.16 -5.25
C LYS A 65 20.68 9.05 -3.97
N SER A 66 21.35 8.71 -2.88
CA SER A 66 20.82 8.82 -1.52
C SER A 66 21.31 10.12 -0.85
N HIS A 67 20.42 10.88 -0.24
CA HIS A 67 20.74 11.99 0.65
C HIS A 67 20.38 11.62 2.11
N GLY A 68 21.31 11.83 3.06
CA GLY A 68 21.22 11.51 4.50
C GLY A 68 22.54 11.83 5.23
N THR A 69 22.59 11.79 6.58
CA THR A 69 23.85 11.96 7.35
C THR A 69 24.71 10.70 7.15
N ASN A 70 25.91 10.88 6.58
CA ASN A 70 26.70 9.82 5.94
C ASN A 70 25.93 9.16 4.78
N THR A 71 26.10 9.74 3.58
CA THR A 71 25.73 9.09 2.31
C THR A 71 26.06 7.60 2.37
N LEU A 72 25.21 6.72 1.83
CA LEU A 72 25.43 5.26 1.62
C LEU A 72 26.67 4.93 0.73
N ARG A 73 27.62 5.85 0.68
CA ARG A 73 28.80 5.97 -0.17
C ARG A 73 29.98 5.19 0.38
N SER A 74 30.00 4.84 1.67
CA SER A 74 31.08 4.08 2.32
C SER A 74 31.07 2.59 1.98
N ASP A 75 29.91 1.94 1.84
CA ASP A 75 29.84 0.47 1.75
C ASP A 75 29.34 -0.02 0.39
N LYS A 76 29.84 0.59 -0.70
CA LYS A 76 29.46 0.25 -2.08
C LYS A 76 29.71 -1.20 -2.47
N GLN A 77 30.66 -1.89 -1.81
CA GLN A 77 30.99 -3.25 -2.15
C GLN A 77 29.88 -4.22 -1.71
N ARG A 78 29.41 -4.09 -0.48
CA ARG A 78 28.29 -4.90 0.06
C ARG A 78 27.01 -4.75 -0.75
N LEU A 79 26.71 -3.53 -1.20
CA LEU A 79 25.54 -3.27 -2.07
C LEU A 79 25.66 -3.88 -3.47
N LYS A 80 26.88 -4.06 -4.00
CA LYS A 80 27.08 -4.74 -5.29
C LYS A 80 26.81 -6.24 -5.20
N ASP A 81 27.07 -6.84 -4.04
CA ASP A 81 26.90 -8.27 -3.83
C ASP A 81 25.41 -8.64 -3.62
N ALA A 82 24.56 -7.65 -3.31
CA ALA A 82 23.10 -7.74 -3.15
C ALA A 82 22.30 -7.41 -4.43
N ASP A 83 22.94 -7.46 -5.60
CA ASP A 83 22.31 -7.24 -6.92
C ASP A 83 21.17 -8.23 -7.18
N ILE A 84 20.14 -7.81 -7.91
CA ILE A 84 19.00 -8.67 -8.26
C ILE A 84 19.42 -9.93 -9.03
N SER A 85 20.56 -9.89 -9.72
CA SER A 85 21.18 -11.01 -10.44
C SER A 85 21.73 -12.11 -9.52
N THR A 86 21.91 -11.84 -8.22
CA THR A 86 22.34 -12.84 -7.23
C THR A 86 21.16 -13.42 -6.42
N SER A 87 19.94 -12.89 -6.60
CA SER A 87 18.73 -13.34 -5.88
C SER A 87 17.73 -14.04 -6.82
N PRO A 88 17.62 -15.39 -6.78
CA PRO A 88 16.79 -16.16 -7.71
C PRO A 88 15.27 -15.95 -7.55
N SER A 89 14.83 -15.22 -6.52
CA SER A 89 13.41 -14.97 -6.24
C SER A 89 12.87 -13.66 -6.81
N ARG A 90 13.73 -12.76 -7.33
CA ARG A 90 13.31 -11.44 -7.82
C ARG A 90 13.03 -11.44 -9.32
N LYS A 91 11.90 -10.83 -9.71
CA LYS A 91 11.47 -10.76 -11.11
C LYS A 91 12.38 -9.81 -11.91
N ARG A 92 13.25 -10.40 -12.74
CA ARG A 92 14.23 -9.69 -13.58
C ARG A 92 13.63 -8.99 -14.80
N LEU A 93 12.58 -9.55 -15.38
CA LEU A 93 11.93 -8.97 -16.57
C LEU A 93 10.69 -8.18 -16.18
N PHE A 94 10.61 -6.96 -16.69
CA PHE A 94 9.47 -6.06 -16.46
C PHE A 94 8.86 -5.63 -17.79
N THR A 95 7.54 -5.56 -17.85
CA THR A 95 6.82 -5.32 -19.11
C THR A 95 6.04 -4.02 -19.03
N LEU A 96 6.23 -3.14 -20.02
CA LEU A 96 5.49 -1.89 -20.16
C LEU A 96 4.50 -2.00 -21.33
N PRO A 97 3.19 -1.80 -21.08
CA PRO A 97 2.17 -1.81 -22.12
C PRO A 97 2.41 -0.75 -23.20
N SER A 98 1.94 -1.03 -24.42
CA SER A 98 2.00 -0.09 -25.52
C SER A 98 1.24 1.22 -25.23
N PRO A 99 1.77 2.38 -25.68
CA PRO A 99 1.02 3.63 -25.65
C PRO A 99 -0.01 3.75 -26.78
N VAL A 100 0.05 2.89 -27.81
CA VAL A 100 -0.83 2.97 -28.99
C VAL A 100 -2.28 2.66 -28.59
N GLY A 101 -3.21 3.52 -29.00
CA GLY A 101 -4.63 3.37 -28.69
C GLY A 101 -5.02 3.69 -27.24
N ARG A 102 -4.11 4.26 -26.44
CA ARG A 102 -4.38 4.65 -25.06
C ARG A 102 -5.42 5.78 -25.00
N THR A 103 -6.58 5.49 -24.42
CA THR A 103 -7.66 6.47 -24.18
C THR A 103 -7.65 7.06 -22.76
N LYS A 104 -7.01 6.36 -21.81
CA LYS A 104 -6.89 6.76 -20.42
C LYS A 104 -5.83 7.85 -20.23
N HIS A 105 -5.99 8.65 -19.18
CA HIS A 105 -4.98 9.64 -18.80
C HIS A 105 -3.65 8.95 -18.43
N TYR A 106 -2.51 9.53 -18.79
CA TYR A 106 -1.19 8.88 -18.66
C TYR A 106 -0.86 8.43 -17.21
N LYS A 107 -1.38 9.16 -16.21
CA LYS A 107 -1.23 8.83 -14.78
C LYS A 107 -1.87 7.49 -14.40
N GLU A 108 -2.88 7.05 -15.13
CA GLU A 108 -3.56 5.77 -14.90
C GLU A 108 -2.88 4.61 -15.63
N CYS A 109 -1.85 4.90 -16.42
CA CYS A 109 -1.19 3.93 -17.29
C CYS A 109 0.21 3.55 -16.81
N PHE A 110 0.57 3.96 -15.60
CA PHE A 110 1.82 3.56 -14.97
C PHE A 110 1.77 2.08 -14.60
N THR A 111 2.81 1.35 -15.01
CA THR A 111 3.08 0.02 -14.48
C THR A 111 3.94 0.18 -13.24
N ILE A 112 3.51 -0.43 -12.13
CA ILE A 112 4.14 -0.26 -10.82
C ILE A 112 5.10 -1.42 -10.56
N LEU A 113 6.33 -1.09 -10.19
CA LEU A 113 7.34 -2.01 -9.67
C LEU A 113 7.58 -1.65 -8.20
N GLU A 114 7.54 -2.63 -7.32
CA GLU A 114 7.92 -2.47 -5.92
C GLU A 114 9.22 -3.21 -5.63
N ASP A 115 10.26 -2.47 -5.25
CA ASP A 115 11.48 -3.05 -4.72
C ASP A 115 11.38 -3.10 -3.19
N ARG A 116 11.18 -4.32 -2.66
CA ARG A 116 11.07 -4.55 -1.22
C ARG A 116 12.45 -4.48 -0.57
N ILE A 117 12.51 -3.77 0.55
CA ILE A 117 13.70 -3.70 1.39
C ILE A 117 13.44 -4.54 2.63
N ASP A 118 13.93 -5.78 2.60
CA ASP A 118 13.88 -6.67 3.75
C ASP A 118 14.84 -6.18 4.84
N VAL A 119 14.47 -6.32 6.11
CA VAL A 119 15.30 -5.83 7.23
C VAL A 119 16.65 -6.52 7.33
N ASP A 120 16.74 -7.76 6.87
CA ASP A 120 17.97 -8.55 6.84
C ASP A 120 18.80 -8.28 5.57
N SER A 121 18.34 -7.39 4.69
CA SER A 121 19.07 -7.06 3.47
C SER A 121 20.30 -6.19 3.74
N GLU A 122 21.30 -6.30 2.87
CA GLU A 122 22.49 -5.45 2.90
C GLU A 122 22.12 -3.96 2.88
N LEU A 123 21.11 -3.57 2.09
CA LEU A 123 20.63 -2.20 2.02
C LEU A 123 20.02 -1.74 3.35
N ALA A 124 19.20 -2.57 4.00
CA ALA A 124 18.63 -2.25 5.31
C ALA A 124 19.71 -2.08 6.38
N SER A 125 20.79 -2.86 6.33
CA SER A 125 21.90 -2.76 7.30
C SER A 125 22.62 -1.40 7.29
N LEU A 126 22.47 -0.63 6.20
CA LEU A 126 23.04 0.71 6.07
C LEU A 126 22.10 1.83 6.55
N LEU A 127 20.84 1.50 6.85
CA LEU A 127 19.81 2.43 7.29
C LEU A 127 19.81 2.53 8.82
N GLN A 128 20.22 3.68 9.35
CA GLN A 128 20.36 3.89 10.79
C GLN A 128 19.07 4.46 11.42
N PRO A 129 18.57 3.87 12.53
CA PRO A 129 17.48 4.45 13.32
C PRO A 129 17.71 5.92 13.71
N GLY A 130 16.64 6.71 13.64
CA GLY A 130 16.63 8.15 13.93
C GLY A 130 17.15 9.03 12.79
N LYS A 131 17.42 8.46 11.60
CA LYS A 131 17.91 9.20 10.43
C LYS A 131 16.85 9.29 9.33
N GLU A 132 16.95 10.36 8.55
CA GLU A 132 16.14 10.59 7.36
C GLU A 132 16.94 10.31 6.10
N TYR A 133 16.30 9.66 5.13
CA TYR A 133 16.87 9.28 3.85
C TYR A 133 15.98 9.74 2.70
N SER A 134 16.62 10.08 1.58
CA SER A 134 15.93 10.42 0.33
C SER A 134 16.66 9.77 -0.85
N ILE A 135 15.94 8.97 -1.64
CA ILE A 135 16.46 8.26 -2.81
C ILE A 135 15.82 8.85 -4.07
N LYS A 136 16.66 9.25 -5.03
CA LYS A 136 16.22 9.85 -6.30
C LYS A 136 17.13 9.47 -7.47
N LEU A 137 16.64 9.64 -8.70
CA LEU A 137 17.45 9.45 -9.91
C LEU A 137 18.69 10.33 -9.90
N ALA A 138 19.84 9.76 -10.30
CA ALA A 138 21.08 10.49 -10.45
C ALA A 138 21.15 11.30 -11.75
N SER A 139 20.51 10.78 -12.81
CA SER A 139 20.47 11.33 -14.17
C SER A 139 19.19 10.89 -14.89
N ARG A 140 19.02 11.29 -16.16
CA ARG A 140 17.92 10.78 -17.01
C ARG A 140 18.15 9.36 -17.51
N ASP A 141 19.39 8.90 -17.58
CA ASP A 141 19.69 7.53 -18.03
C ASP A 141 19.18 6.53 -16.98
N LEU A 142 18.32 5.60 -17.40
CA LEU A 142 17.77 4.56 -16.53
C LEU A 142 18.77 3.40 -16.34
N GLY A 143 19.87 3.36 -17.10
CA GLY A 143 20.88 2.32 -16.99
C GLY A 143 20.41 0.93 -17.43
N ILE A 144 19.26 0.84 -18.11
CA ILE A 144 18.74 -0.42 -18.64
C ILE A 144 19.63 -0.85 -19.81
N LYS A 145 20.24 -2.03 -19.68
CA LYS A 145 21.20 -2.57 -20.65
C LYS A 145 20.55 -3.40 -21.74
N TRP A 146 19.39 -4.00 -21.45
CA TRP A 146 18.70 -4.88 -22.39
C TRP A 146 17.20 -4.63 -22.35
N TRP A 147 16.60 -4.51 -23.53
CA TRP A 147 15.17 -4.42 -23.74
C TRP A 147 14.81 -4.79 -25.18
N THR A 148 13.55 -5.20 -25.39
CA THR A 148 12.99 -5.52 -26.71
C THR A 148 11.47 -5.33 -26.75
N TYR A 149 10.90 -5.32 -27.94
CA TYR A 149 9.46 -5.34 -28.15
C TYR A 149 8.94 -6.78 -28.30
N VAL A 150 7.77 -7.06 -27.73
CA VAL A 150 7.13 -8.37 -27.79
C VAL A 150 5.65 -8.25 -28.15
N ASP A 151 5.19 -9.10 -29.06
CA ASP A 151 3.79 -9.17 -29.47
C ASP A 151 2.92 -9.81 -28.37
N GLU A 152 3.43 -10.84 -27.69
CA GLU A 152 2.72 -11.60 -26.66
C GLU A 152 3.41 -11.49 -25.29
N PRO A 153 3.17 -10.40 -24.52
CA PRO A 153 3.85 -10.14 -23.25
C PRO A 153 3.56 -11.14 -22.13
N GLN A 154 2.54 -11.98 -22.29
CA GLN A 154 2.14 -12.98 -21.28
C GLN A 154 2.98 -14.26 -21.37
N LEU A 155 3.68 -14.48 -22.48
CA LEU A 155 4.58 -15.62 -22.62
C LEU A 155 5.94 -15.30 -21.97
N PRO A 156 6.48 -16.19 -21.13
CA PRO A 156 7.81 -15.99 -20.57
C PRO A 156 8.83 -16.02 -21.70
N LEU A 157 9.69 -14.99 -21.75
CA LEU A 157 10.83 -14.98 -22.66
C LEU A 157 11.79 -16.09 -22.27
N SER A 158 12.26 -16.84 -23.27
CA SER A 158 13.31 -17.83 -23.09
C SER A 158 14.68 -17.15 -22.87
N GLU A 159 15.58 -17.79 -22.11
CA GLU A 159 16.96 -17.30 -21.95
C GLU A 159 17.70 -17.10 -23.29
N LYS A 160 17.33 -17.89 -24.32
CA LYS A 160 17.86 -17.71 -25.67
C LYS A 160 17.45 -16.37 -26.29
N GLN A 161 16.23 -15.89 -26.04
CA GLN A 161 15.76 -14.57 -26.50
C GLN A 161 16.42 -13.45 -25.69
N ILE A 162 16.60 -13.63 -24.38
CA ILE A 162 17.31 -12.66 -23.54
C ILE A 162 18.78 -12.55 -23.94
N SER A 163 19.36 -13.63 -24.45
CA SER A 163 20.74 -13.67 -24.97
C SER A 163 20.90 -13.03 -26.36
N GLN A 164 19.81 -12.65 -27.03
CA GLN A 164 19.89 -11.92 -28.31
C GLN A 164 20.25 -10.46 -28.09
N SER A 165 20.72 -9.81 -29.16
CA SER A 165 21.03 -8.38 -29.15
C SER A 165 19.80 -7.56 -28.76
N SER A 166 19.96 -6.65 -27.80
CA SER A 166 18.93 -5.69 -27.44
C SER A 166 18.68 -4.69 -28.56
N GLU A 167 17.57 -3.96 -28.44
CA GLU A 167 17.37 -2.73 -29.18
C GLU A 167 18.51 -1.73 -28.89
N SER A 168 18.89 -0.94 -29.90
CA SER A 168 20.05 -0.05 -29.82
C SER A 168 19.77 1.28 -29.13
N ALA A 169 18.50 1.67 -29.01
CA ALA A 169 18.10 2.92 -28.39
C ALA A 169 18.23 2.87 -26.86
N LYS A 170 18.57 4.01 -26.24
CA LYS A 170 18.65 4.11 -24.78
C LYS A 170 17.27 4.38 -24.18
N LEU A 171 16.97 3.76 -23.04
CA LEU A 171 15.78 4.10 -22.25
C LEU A 171 16.10 5.25 -21.31
N LEU A 172 15.48 6.41 -21.54
CA LEU A 172 15.72 7.62 -20.77
C LEU A 172 14.46 8.07 -20.04
N ASN A 173 14.61 8.63 -18.85
CA ASN A 173 13.52 9.34 -18.20
C ASN A 173 13.19 10.61 -18.99
N SER A 174 11.93 10.69 -19.42
CA SER A 174 11.32 11.82 -20.12
C SER A 174 11.43 13.16 -19.37
N LYS A 175 11.41 13.14 -18.03
CA LYS A 175 11.44 14.35 -17.20
C LYS A 175 12.80 14.57 -16.52
N PRO A 176 13.18 15.82 -16.19
CA PRO A 176 14.40 16.10 -15.44
C PRO A 176 14.43 15.47 -14.03
N SER A 177 13.25 15.18 -13.47
CA SER A 177 13.08 14.54 -12.17
C SER A 177 11.99 13.47 -12.25
N ALA A 178 12.16 12.40 -11.48
CA ALA A 178 11.17 11.34 -11.29
C ALA A 178 10.52 11.41 -9.89
N GLY A 179 10.64 12.53 -9.17
CA GLY A 179 10.31 12.55 -7.74
C GLY A 179 11.42 11.90 -6.90
N HIS A 180 11.08 11.47 -5.70
CA HIS A 180 12.02 10.84 -4.76
C HIS A 180 11.29 10.04 -3.68
N ALA A 181 11.91 8.96 -3.23
CA ALA A 181 11.48 8.20 -2.05
C ALA A 181 12.10 8.83 -0.80
N ALA A 182 11.30 9.51 0.02
CA ALA A 182 11.72 10.07 1.30
C ALA A 182 11.14 9.26 2.46
N PHE A 183 11.98 8.94 3.45
CA PHE A 183 11.55 8.20 4.63
C PHE A 183 12.48 8.41 5.82
N THR A 184 11.93 8.21 7.02
CA THR A 184 12.68 8.19 8.28
C THR A 184 12.83 6.75 8.76
N VAL A 185 13.99 6.40 9.29
CA VAL A 185 14.23 5.07 9.85
C VAL A 185 13.96 5.11 11.35
N VAL A 186 13.15 4.17 11.84
CA VAL A 186 12.87 4.00 13.27
C VAL A 186 13.32 2.62 13.72
N GLY A 187 13.75 2.49 14.97
CA GLY A 187 14.22 1.20 15.50
C GLY A 187 13.10 0.18 15.62
N SER A 188 11.93 0.61 16.10
CA SER A 188 10.70 -0.17 16.08
C SER A 188 9.53 0.79 16.08
N LEU A 189 8.50 0.54 15.27
CA LEU A 189 7.22 1.22 15.47
C LEU A 189 6.54 0.69 16.74
N PRO A 190 5.77 1.53 17.45
CA PRO A 190 4.90 1.06 18.50
C PRO A 190 3.70 0.36 17.85
N TRP A 191 3.77 -0.97 17.80
CA TRP A 191 2.66 -1.78 17.32
C TRP A 191 1.62 -1.90 18.41
N PRO A 192 0.34 -1.57 18.12
CA PRO A 192 -0.70 -1.82 19.10
C PRO A 192 -0.75 -3.32 19.41
N PRO A 193 -1.05 -3.70 20.66
CA PRO A 193 -1.31 -5.10 20.99
C PRO A 193 -2.46 -5.63 20.14
N GLU A 194 -2.44 -6.93 19.88
CA GLU A 194 -3.53 -7.59 19.14
C GLU A 194 -4.85 -7.43 19.92
N VAL A 195 -5.92 -7.14 19.19
CA VAL A 195 -7.28 -7.08 19.73
C VAL A 195 -8.07 -8.20 19.08
N ARG A 196 -8.51 -9.16 19.87
CA ARG A 196 -9.37 -10.25 19.38
C ARG A 196 -10.80 -9.79 19.43
N THR A 197 -11.48 -9.93 18.29
CA THR A 197 -12.92 -9.68 18.18
C THR A 197 -13.62 -11.02 17.97
N HIS A 198 -14.61 -11.32 18.80
CA HIS A 198 -15.45 -12.51 18.68
C HIS A 198 -16.90 -12.08 18.51
N MET A 199 -17.61 -12.77 17.63
CA MET A 199 -19.02 -12.53 17.36
C MET A 199 -19.78 -13.83 17.61
N ARG A 200 -20.89 -13.74 18.35
CA ARG A 200 -21.82 -14.86 18.51
C ARG A 200 -23.26 -14.38 18.44
N ILE A 201 -24.10 -15.19 17.82
CA ILE A 201 -25.54 -14.99 17.82
C ILE A 201 -26.10 -15.56 19.12
N ILE A 202 -26.85 -14.74 19.85
CA ILE A 202 -27.71 -15.15 20.96
C ILE A 202 -29.12 -15.29 20.37
N PRO A 203 -29.66 -16.52 20.26
CA PRO A 203 -30.98 -16.74 19.67
C PRO A 203 -32.08 -15.99 20.41
N ALA A 204 -33.10 -15.58 19.67
CA ALA A 204 -34.33 -15.06 20.26
C ALA A 204 -34.99 -16.13 21.13
N THR A 205 -35.59 -15.70 22.24
CA THR A 205 -36.46 -16.54 23.07
C THR A 205 -37.88 -15.98 23.01
N GLU A 206 -38.86 -16.66 23.61
CA GLU A 206 -40.25 -16.16 23.67
C GLU A 206 -40.38 -14.74 24.27
N THR A 207 -39.39 -14.32 25.08
CA THR A 207 -39.41 -13.06 25.82
C THR A 207 -38.29 -12.09 25.44
N ALA A 208 -37.36 -12.48 24.56
CA ALA A 208 -36.21 -11.66 24.21
C ALA A 208 -35.90 -11.72 22.70
N VAL A 209 -35.55 -10.57 22.13
CA VAL A 209 -35.10 -10.46 20.73
C VAL A 209 -33.77 -11.18 20.51
N GLY A 210 -33.51 -11.61 19.28
CA GLY A 210 -32.23 -12.19 18.90
C GLY A 210 -31.14 -11.12 18.90
N LEU A 211 -30.01 -11.40 19.57
CA LEU A 211 -28.92 -10.45 19.72
C LEU A 211 -27.65 -10.96 19.05
N LEU A 212 -26.87 -10.05 18.49
CA LEU A 212 -25.49 -10.28 18.12
C LEU A 212 -24.62 -9.79 19.27
N GLU A 213 -23.95 -10.71 19.94
CA GLU A 213 -22.94 -10.35 20.92
C GLU A 213 -21.58 -10.21 20.24
N ILE A 214 -20.97 -9.04 20.43
CA ILE A 214 -19.63 -8.71 19.96
C ILE A 214 -18.77 -8.50 21.19
N SER A 215 -17.72 -9.30 21.32
CA SER A 215 -16.73 -9.13 22.37
C SER A 215 -15.39 -8.74 21.77
N MET A 216 -14.76 -7.71 22.35
CA MET A 216 -13.44 -7.26 21.98
C MET A 216 -12.51 -7.38 23.18
N THR A 217 -11.42 -8.12 23.02
CA THR A 217 -10.47 -8.42 24.10
C THR A 217 -9.09 -7.94 23.70
N ASN A 218 -8.51 -7.09 24.52
CA ASN A 218 -7.10 -6.71 24.41
C ASN A 218 -6.24 -7.88 24.89
N THR A 219 -5.44 -8.47 24.01
CA THR A 219 -4.54 -9.59 24.38
C THR A 219 -3.18 -9.11 24.87
N GLY A 220 -2.94 -7.80 24.87
CA GLY A 220 -1.72 -7.19 25.37
C GLY A 220 -1.69 -7.07 26.89
N PRO A 221 -0.50 -6.85 27.46
CA PRO A 221 -0.32 -6.70 28.91
C PRO A 221 -0.66 -5.31 29.44
N LEU A 222 -0.88 -4.32 28.57
CA LEU A 222 -1.15 -2.93 28.93
C LEU A 222 -2.54 -2.50 28.44
N PRO A 223 -3.24 -1.60 29.16
CA PRO A 223 -4.52 -1.05 28.71
C PRO A 223 -4.39 -0.39 27.34
N LEU A 224 -5.40 -0.57 26.49
CA LEU A 224 -5.43 -0.02 25.13
C LEU A 224 -6.58 0.98 24.98
N SER A 225 -6.27 2.21 24.63
CA SER A 225 -7.30 3.19 24.26
C SER A 225 -7.70 3.04 22.79
N ILE A 226 -8.97 2.74 22.54
CA ILE A 226 -9.53 2.57 21.20
C ILE A 226 -10.45 3.74 20.90
N GLN A 227 -10.21 4.41 19.78
CA GLN A 227 -11.14 5.38 19.24
C GLN A 227 -12.35 4.65 18.63
N VAL A 228 -13.54 4.90 19.14
CA VAL A 228 -14.79 4.26 18.67
C VAL A 228 -15.52 5.06 17.60
N GLN A 229 -15.26 6.38 17.54
CA GLN A 229 -15.85 7.26 16.53
C GLN A 229 -14.79 8.09 15.79
N GLY A 230 -15.09 8.45 14.55
CA GLY A 230 -14.38 9.49 13.81
C GLY A 230 -13.24 8.96 12.93
N ARG A 231 -12.31 9.85 12.59
CA ARG A 231 -11.22 9.53 11.65
C ARG A 231 -10.04 8.91 12.39
N GLN A 232 -9.94 7.58 12.38
CA GLN A 232 -8.69 6.92 12.75
C GLN A 232 -7.63 7.20 11.69
N ARG A 233 -6.43 7.56 12.13
CA ARG A 233 -5.29 7.82 11.23
C ARG A 233 -4.28 6.69 11.41
N PHE A 234 -4.23 5.82 10.43
CA PHE A 234 -3.19 4.79 10.37
C PHE A 234 -2.03 5.27 9.50
N LEU A 235 -0.88 4.62 9.68
CA LEU A 235 0.16 4.63 8.66
C LEU A 235 -0.41 3.92 7.43
N GLU A 236 -0.84 4.72 6.47
CA GLU A 236 -1.34 4.23 5.19
C GLU A 236 -0.19 4.16 4.21
N PRO A 237 -0.21 3.14 3.35
CA PRO A 237 0.77 3.10 2.32
C PRO A 237 0.46 4.15 1.24
N GLN A 238 1.52 4.70 0.66
CA GLN A 238 1.50 5.66 -0.42
C GLN A 238 1.58 4.90 -1.75
N GLY A 239 0.71 5.26 -2.69
CA GLY A 239 0.87 4.94 -4.10
C GLY A 239 1.74 5.99 -4.81
N LEU A 240 1.89 5.83 -6.13
CA LEU A 240 2.76 6.69 -6.95
C LEU A 240 2.41 8.19 -6.94
N PHE A 241 1.17 8.54 -6.60
CA PHE A 241 0.68 9.92 -6.63
C PHE A 241 0.21 10.42 -5.27
N GLY A 242 0.48 9.68 -4.19
CA GLY A 242 0.02 9.99 -2.83
C GLY A 242 -0.68 8.81 -2.17
N PRO A 243 -1.41 9.02 -1.06
CA PRO A 243 -2.11 7.95 -0.35
C PRO A 243 -3.07 7.19 -1.26
N GLU A 244 -3.10 5.86 -1.18
CA GLU A 244 -3.97 5.05 -2.03
C GLU A 244 -5.46 5.28 -1.75
N ASN A 245 -5.81 5.58 -0.49
CA ASN A 245 -7.18 5.84 -0.06
C ASN A 245 -7.32 7.28 0.47
N PRO A 246 -7.42 8.29 -0.41
CA PRO A 246 -7.54 9.69 0.01
C PRO A 246 -8.91 10.02 0.62
N GLN A 247 -9.94 9.18 0.39
CA GLN A 247 -11.27 9.36 0.96
C GLN A 247 -11.39 8.66 2.32
N ARG A 248 -11.04 9.37 3.40
CA ARG A 248 -11.36 8.90 4.76
C ARG A 248 -12.78 9.25 5.12
N THR A 249 -13.68 8.30 4.94
CA THR A 249 -15.00 8.32 5.61
C THR A 249 -14.78 8.06 7.10
N PRO A 250 -15.51 8.75 8.00
CA PRO A 250 -15.53 8.37 9.41
C PRO A 250 -15.94 6.90 9.53
N SER A 251 -15.16 6.13 10.28
CA SER A 251 -15.48 4.73 10.59
C SER A 251 -16.09 4.71 11.99
N HIS A 252 -17.31 4.21 12.11
CA HIS A 252 -17.95 3.97 13.41
C HIS A 252 -17.71 2.52 13.78
N ARG A 253 -17.18 2.28 14.99
CA ARG A 253 -17.02 0.92 15.51
C ARG A 253 -18.34 0.49 16.18
N PRO A 254 -18.68 -0.80 16.15
CA PRO A 254 -19.84 -1.33 16.86
C PRO A 254 -19.77 -1.18 18.40
N LEU A 255 -18.69 -0.58 18.92
CA LEU A 255 -18.44 -0.31 20.33
C LEU A 255 -19.00 1.04 20.80
N GLU A 256 -19.37 1.92 19.87
CA GLU A 256 -19.94 3.24 20.13
C GLU A 256 -21.38 3.08 20.65
N THR A 257 -21.62 3.33 21.94
CA THR A 257 -22.95 3.13 22.54
C THR A 257 -23.39 4.29 23.41
N GLU A 258 -24.25 5.14 22.85
CA GLU A 258 -25.38 5.82 23.52
C GLU A 258 -26.59 5.98 22.55
N THR A 259 -26.39 5.88 21.23
CA THR A 259 -27.45 5.95 20.22
C THR A 259 -27.27 4.84 19.17
N PRO A 260 -28.32 4.09 18.79
CA PRO A 260 -28.20 3.05 17.76
C PRO A 260 -27.93 3.68 16.39
N PHE A 261 -26.67 3.67 15.94
CA PHE A 261 -26.34 3.96 14.54
C PHE A 261 -26.66 2.73 13.71
N LEU A 262 -27.83 2.74 13.08
CA LEU A 262 -28.43 1.57 12.42
C LEU A 262 -27.60 0.95 11.27
N TYR A 263 -26.54 1.59 10.76
CA TYR A 263 -25.96 1.18 9.46
C TYR A 263 -24.44 1.35 9.30
N PHE A 264 -23.69 1.65 10.35
CA PHE A 264 -22.23 1.80 10.26
C PHE A 264 -21.52 0.73 11.08
N GLY A 265 -20.66 -0.05 10.42
CA GLY A 265 -19.80 -1.05 11.09
C GLY A 265 -20.09 -2.52 10.76
N PHE A 266 -21.11 -2.83 9.95
CA PHE A 266 -21.40 -4.18 9.48
C PHE A 266 -21.45 -4.28 7.96
N LEU A 267 -20.96 -5.40 7.45
CA LEU A 267 -21.11 -5.87 6.07
C LEU A 267 -22.03 -7.09 6.09
N VAL A 268 -23.14 -7.03 5.36
CA VAL A 268 -24.10 -8.13 5.21
C VAL A 268 -24.10 -8.60 3.77
N THR A 269 -23.76 -9.86 3.58
CA THR A 269 -23.71 -10.53 2.28
C THR A 269 -24.79 -11.60 2.23
N ASN A 270 -25.58 -11.63 1.15
CA ASN A 270 -26.52 -12.71 0.89
C ASN A 270 -25.74 -13.95 0.45
N THR A 271 -25.93 -15.08 1.13
CA THR A 271 -25.13 -16.28 0.87
C THR A 271 -25.48 -16.98 -0.43
N ALA A 272 -26.67 -16.75 -0.98
CA ALA A 272 -27.12 -17.38 -2.22
C ALA A 272 -26.56 -16.66 -3.46
N THR A 273 -26.40 -15.33 -3.39
CA THR A 273 -25.95 -14.50 -4.53
C THR A 273 -24.51 -14.02 -4.38
N ASP A 274 -23.91 -14.15 -3.19
CA ASP A 274 -22.63 -13.53 -2.81
C ASP A 274 -22.65 -11.99 -2.95
N GLU A 275 -23.84 -11.39 -3.00
CA GLU A 275 -23.99 -9.95 -3.11
C GLU A 275 -24.06 -9.29 -1.74
N ILE A 276 -23.35 -8.16 -1.62
CA ILE A 276 -23.44 -7.30 -0.44
C ILE A 276 -24.81 -6.59 -0.48
N VAL A 277 -25.75 -7.08 0.32
CA VAL A 277 -27.11 -6.52 0.44
C VAL A 277 -27.18 -5.33 1.39
N LEU A 278 -26.26 -5.28 2.36
CA LEU A 278 -26.08 -4.13 3.24
C LEU A 278 -24.59 -3.92 3.48
N GLY A 279 -24.00 -2.96 2.77
CA GLY A 279 -22.61 -2.56 2.93
C GLY A 279 -22.47 -1.27 3.71
N ASN A 280 -21.22 -0.88 4.01
CA ASN A 280 -20.87 0.44 4.56
C ASN A 280 -21.76 1.49 3.90
N GLY A 281 -22.69 2.06 4.68
CA GLY A 281 -23.90 2.69 4.16
C GLY A 281 -23.63 3.58 2.96
N LYS A 282 -24.51 3.50 1.94
CA LYS A 282 -24.51 4.45 0.81
C LYS A 282 -24.28 5.86 1.37
N ARG A 283 -23.20 6.47 0.89
CA ARG A 283 -22.78 7.84 1.16
C ARG A 283 -23.99 8.75 1.41
N ARG A 284 -24.15 9.25 2.63
CA ARG A 284 -24.65 10.63 2.74
C ARG A 284 -23.49 11.51 2.28
N THR A 285 -23.58 11.97 1.03
CA THR A 285 -22.85 13.12 0.52
C THR A 285 -23.27 14.34 1.34
N GLY A 286 -22.67 14.48 2.51
CA GLY A 286 -22.64 15.69 3.29
C GLY A 286 -21.18 16.07 3.44
N CYS A 287 -20.70 16.95 2.58
CA CYS A 287 -19.44 17.63 2.78
C CYS A 287 -19.52 18.41 4.10
N ILE A 288 -19.06 17.81 5.20
CA ILE A 288 -18.73 18.54 6.42
C ILE A 288 -17.21 18.48 6.56
N GLY A 289 -16.59 19.63 6.33
CA GLY A 289 -15.18 19.87 6.67
C GLY A 289 -14.20 19.89 5.50
N LEU A 290 -14.59 20.41 4.34
CA LEU A 290 -13.65 21.24 3.58
C LEU A 290 -13.92 22.68 4.04
N THR A 291 -12.87 23.36 4.49
CA THR A 291 -12.84 24.72 5.08
C THR A 291 -13.33 24.88 6.54
N SER A 292 -12.43 24.67 7.50
CA SER A 292 -12.16 25.61 8.61
C SER A 292 -10.92 25.15 9.40
N GLY A 293 -10.16 26.10 9.96
CA GLY A 293 -8.76 25.94 10.37
C GLY A 293 -8.47 24.98 11.53
N ARG A 294 -7.16 24.76 11.77
CA ARG A 294 -6.53 24.11 12.94
C ARG A 294 -7.44 23.13 13.72
N VAL A 295 -8.02 22.15 13.04
CA VAL A 295 -8.66 21.04 13.73
C VAL A 295 -7.54 20.16 14.26
N ASP A 296 -7.43 20.06 15.59
CA ASP A 296 -6.51 19.13 16.22
C ASP A 296 -6.78 17.71 15.66
N PRO A 297 -5.80 17.08 15.01
CA PRO A 297 -6.00 15.77 14.39
C PRO A 297 -6.12 14.63 15.40
N ARG A 298 -5.86 14.88 16.68
CA ARG A 298 -5.90 13.86 17.74
C ARG A 298 -7.34 13.47 18.08
N PRO A 299 -7.60 12.19 18.41
CA PRO A 299 -8.90 11.75 18.90
C PRO A 299 -9.30 12.55 20.14
N ARG A 300 -10.57 12.91 20.29
CA ARG A 300 -11.06 13.52 21.53
C ARG A 300 -11.19 12.43 22.59
N MET A 301 -10.96 12.76 23.85
CA MET A 301 -11.03 11.79 24.95
C MET A 301 -12.40 11.12 25.07
N GLN A 302 -13.48 11.86 24.78
CA GLN A 302 -14.86 11.35 24.74
C GLN A 302 -15.11 10.30 23.63
N ASP A 303 -14.27 10.26 22.60
CA ASP A 303 -14.38 9.30 21.49
C ASP A 303 -13.51 8.06 21.74
N LEU A 304 -12.86 7.97 22.89
CA LEU A 304 -11.98 6.87 23.30
C LEU A 304 -12.65 5.99 24.34
N ILE A 305 -12.47 4.68 24.20
CA ILE A 305 -12.74 3.69 25.24
C ILE A 305 -11.43 3.02 25.65
N THR A 306 -11.34 2.52 26.87
CA THR A 306 -10.18 1.74 27.33
C THR A 306 -10.54 0.26 27.36
N LEU A 307 -9.74 -0.56 26.69
CA LEU A 307 -9.74 -2.01 26.85
C LEU A 307 -8.66 -2.44 27.83
N GLU A 308 -9.10 -2.92 29.00
CA GLU A 308 -8.20 -3.49 30.00
C GLU A 308 -7.61 -4.83 29.51
N PRO A 309 -6.38 -5.19 29.92
CA PRO A 309 -5.75 -6.46 29.58
C PRO A 309 -6.63 -7.67 29.90
N ALA A 310 -6.83 -8.55 28.91
CA ALA A 310 -7.61 -9.80 29.03
C ALA A 310 -9.07 -9.64 29.49
N GLN A 311 -9.60 -8.42 29.62
CA GLN A 311 -11.00 -8.18 29.95
C GLN A 311 -11.79 -7.92 28.66
N PRO A 312 -12.76 -8.78 28.32
CA PRO A 312 -13.57 -8.57 27.14
C PRO A 312 -14.53 -7.40 27.37
N LEU A 313 -14.51 -6.43 26.46
CA LEU A 313 -15.60 -5.49 26.32
C LEU A 313 -16.70 -6.14 25.48
N ILE A 314 -17.87 -6.30 26.08
CA ILE A 314 -19.02 -6.95 25.44
C ILE A 314 -20.05 -5.91 25.02
N ARG A 315 -20.59 -6.06 23.82
CA ARG A 315 -21.70 -5.29 23.28
C ARG A 315 -22.72 -6.21 22.64
N HIS A 316 -23.99 -5.93 22.93
CA HIS A 316 -25.13 -6.59 22.32
C HIS A 316 -25.77 -5.66 21.31
N VAL A 317 -25.96 -6.17 20.09
CA VAL A 317 -26.61 -5.45 19.00
C VAL A 317 -27.86 -6.23 18.61
N ASP A 318 -28.98 -5.53 18.43
CA ASP A 318 -30.21 -6.17 17.96
C ASP A 318 -30.05 -6.63 16.51
N LEU A 319 -30.17 -7.94 16.27
CA LEU A 319 -30.10 -8.51 14.93
C LEU A 319 -31.25 -8.05 14.06
N GLY A 320 -32.44 -7.87 14.64
CA GLY A 320 -33.62 -7.39 13.94
C GLY A 320 -33.39 -6.01 13.33
N GLY A 321 -32.66 -5.14 14.03
CA GLY A 321 -32.26 -3.83 13.52
C GLY A 321 -31.24 -3.88 12.37
N ILE A 322 -30.38 -4.91 12.33
CA ILE A 322 -29.37 -5.08 11.26
C ILE A 322 -30.02 -5.59 9.96
N VAL A 323 -30.95 -6.54 10.07
CA VAL A 323 -31.56 -7.21 8.90
C VAL A 323 -32.92 -6.65 8.50
N VAL A 324 -33.38 -5.57 9.15
CA VAL A 324 -34.67 -4.95 8.85
C VAL A 324 -34.75 -4.55 7.38
N GLY A 325 -35.81 -4.99 6.70
CA GLY A 325 -36.05 -4.68 5.28
C GLY A 325 -35.24 -5.53 4.29
N LEU A 326 -34.48 -6.51 4.74
CA LEU A 326 -33.93 -7.55 3.88
C LEU A 326 -35.01 -8.61 3.58
N GLU A 327 -34.95 -9.21 2.39
CA GLU A 327 -35.82 -10.33 2.03
C GLU A 327 -35.48 -11.59 2.86
N ASP A 328 -36.40 -12.54 2.92
CA ASP A 328 -36.15 -13.82 3.58
C ASP A 328 -34.97 -14.55 2.91
N GLY A 329 -33.98 -14.95 3.72
CA GLY A 329 -32.76 -15.54 3.19
C GLY A 329 -31.74 -15.90 4.26
N THR A 330 -30.61 -16.45 3.82
CA THR A 330 -29.44 -16.69 4.66
C THR A 330 -28.39 -15.62 4.38
N PHE A 331 -27.82 -15.06 5.45
CA PHE A 331 -26.90 -13.93 5.37
C PHE A 331 -25.62 -14.17 6.17
N PHE A 332 -24.49 -13.72 5.64
CA PHE A 332 -23.26 -13.56 6.40
C PHE A 332 -23.16 -12.13 6.91
N ILE A 333 -22.89 -11.97 8.21
CA ILE A 333 -22.67 -10.68 8.86
C ILE A 333 -21.22 -10.63 9.32
N VAL A 334 -20.49 -9.60 8.87
CA VAL A 334 -19.09 -9.36 9.25
C VAL A 334 -18.95 -7.93 9.78
N ILE A 335 -18.11 -7.72 10.78
CA ILE A 335 -17.76 -6.36 11.23
C ILE A 335 -16.87 -5.72 10.16
N SER A 336 -17.23 -4.52 9.69
CA SER A 336 -16.38 -3.71 8.82
C SER A 336 -15.17 -3.21 9.61
N THR A 337 -14.07 -3.94 9.56
CA THR A 337 -12.77 -3.44 10.00
C THR A 337 -12.14 -2.66 8.84
N SER A 338 -12.11 -1.33 8.93
CA SER A 338 -11.36 -0.47 8.00
C SER A 338 -9.86 -0.64 8.17
#